data_AF-A0A1H3P8R6-F1
#
_entry.id   AF-A0A1H3P8R6-F1
#
_cell.length_a   1.000
_cell.length_b   1.000
_cell.length_c   1.000
_cell.angle_alpha   90.00
_cell.angle_beta   90.00
_cell.angle_gamma   90.00
#
_symmetry.space_group_name_H-M   'P 1'
#
loop_
_entity.id
_entity.type
_entity.pdbx_description
1 polymer ?
#
loop_
_entity_poly.entity_id
_entity_poly.type
_entity_poly.pdbx_seq_one_letter_code
_entity_poly.pdbx_strand_id
1 'polypeptide(L)'
;MLGTSGNFAELSNIGGFCWNPDEGGEEECFQDETAWAANGNEPGSLRYTDRGNWATYVEYSAGKEVTLFAGQHINVGTVTFSAPDGNIVTITINLSGDWVFGINYELDEDGNLKLDEDGNPIRDNNIKVQDYENAPSGNPAPGLFMWKIVGNGQEGEIEVPLNHFYGVHVDVALPVECPTDE
;
A
#
# COMPACT_ATOMS: atom_id res chain seq x y z
N MET A 1 25.01 38.00 10.18
CA MET A 1 23.75 37.35 9.77
C MET A 1 23.78 36.00 10.45
N LEU A 2 23.09 35.91 11.59
CA LEU A 2 23.06 34.73 12.44
C LEU A 2 22.03 33.76 11.86
N GLY A 3 22.44 32.51 11.70
CA GLY A 3 21.53 31.42 11.38
C GLY A 3 20.59 31.13 12.53
N THR A 4 19.41 30.63 12.18
CA THR A 4 18.58 29.85 13.08
C THR A 4 18.01 28.73 12.25
N SER A 5 18.53 27.53 12.52
CA SER A 5 17.94 26.25 12.18
C SER A 5 16.49 26.23 12.65
N GLY A 6 15.55 26.13 11.72
CA GLY A 6 14.17 25.77 12.03
C GLY A 6 14.17 24.33 12.49
N ASN A 7 13.88 24.13 13.77
CA ASN A 7 13.87 22.83 14.42
C ASN A 7 12.79 21.94 13.80
N PHE A 8 13.19 20.78 13.27
CA PHE A 8 12.31 19.65 13.06
C PHE A 8 11.96 19.05 14.42
N ALA A 9 11.02 19.69 15.11
CA ALA A 9 10.46 19.15 16.34
C ALA A 9 8.97 19.46 16.36
N GLU A 10 8.20 18.78 15.51
CA GLU A 10 6.77 18.52 15.75
C GLU A 10 6.13 17.43 14.85
N LEU A 11 6.91 16.56 14.21
CA LEU A 11 6.38 15.45 13.38
C LEU A 11 6.04 14.20 14.19
N SER A 12 5.07 14.26 15.11
CA SER A 12 4.50 13.00 15.65
C SER A 12 3.05 13.00 16.07
N ASN A 13 2.29 14.10 16.08
CA ASN A 13 0.90 14.04 16.58
C ASN A 13 -0.12 14.95 15.88
N ILE A 14 0.15 15.44 14.68
CA ILE A 14 -0.86 16.18 13.88
C ILE A 14 -1.55 15.16 12.98
N GLY A 15 -2.85 14.95 13.22
CA GLY A 15 -3.69 14.08 12.42
C GLY A 15 -3.86 14.64 11.01
N GLY A 16 -3.67 13.76 10.02
CA GLY A 16 -3.80 14.09 8.59
C GLY A 16 -2.50 14.62 8.02
N PHE A 17 -1.92 13.88 7.07
CA PHE A 17 -0.89 14.40 6.19
C PHE A 17 -1.60 15.15 5.07
N CYS A 18 -1.36 16.45 4.97
CA CYS A 18 -1.91 17.31 3.93
C CYS A 18 -0.83 17.57 2.89
N TRP A 19 -1.09 17.21 1.63
CA TRP A 19 -0.11 17.40 0.56
C TRP A 19 -0.79 17.62 -0.79
N ASN A 20 -0.35 18.68 -1.49
CA ASN A 20 -0.70 18.93 -2.88
C ASN A 20 0.57 19.29 -3.69
N PRO A 21 0.98 18.50 -4.70
CA PRO A 21 2.15 18.78 -5.55
C PRO A 21 1.94 19.86 -6.60
N ASP A 22 0.69 20.14 -6.95
CA ASP A 22 0.40 20.99 -8.11
C ASP A 22 0.18 22.42 -7.61
N GLU A 23 1.11 23.31 -7.96
CA GLU A 23 1.00 24.74 -7.72
C GLU A 23 -0.34 25.28 -8.29
N GLY A 24 -1.39 25.30 -7.46
CA GLY A 24 -2.70 25.87 -7.76
C GLY A 24 -3.93 24.97 -7.55
N GLY A 25 -3.79 23.72 -7.08
CA GLY A 25 -4.94 22.87 -6.73
C GLY A 25 -5.49 23.14 -5.32
N GLU A 26 -6.75 22.75 -5.08
CA GLU A 26 -7.33 22.73 -3.73
C GLU A 26 -6.47 21.81 -2.83
N GLU A 27 -6.24 22.17 -1.56
CA GLU A 27 -5.56 21.26 -0.63
C GLU A 27 -6.42 20.01 -0.48
N GLU A 28 -5.85 18.85 -0.79
CA GLU A 28 -6.46 17.55 -0.49
C GLU A 28 -5.68 16.94 0.68
N CYS A 29 -6.38 16.53 1.74
CA CYS A 29 -5.80 15.73 2.81
C CYS A 29 -6.29 14.30 2.69
N PHE A 30 -5.46 13.38 3.15
CA PHE A 30 -5.71 11.95 3.05
C PHE A 30 -5.62 11.30 4.42
N GLN A 31 -6.46 10.29 4.65
CA GLN A 31 -6.34 9.37 5.76
C GLN A 31 -5.80 8.03 5.23
N ASP A 32 -4.55 7.72 5.58
CA ASP A 32 -3.89 6.49 5.19
C ASP A 32 -4.42 5.27 5.96
N GLU A 33 -4.43 4.14 5.27
CA GLU A 33 -4.74 2.83 5.81
C GLU A 33 -3.91 1.72 5.15
N THR A 34 -3.90 0.56 5.80
CA THR A 34 -3.25 -0.65 5.25
C THR A 34 -4.29 -1.68 4.84
N ALA A 35 -4.13 -2.25 3.65
CA ALA A 35 -5.05 -3.22 3.08
C ALA A 35 -4.37 -4.55 2.72
N TRP A 36 -5.10 -5.64 2.92
CA TRP A 36 -4.64 -6.99 2.57
C TRP A 36 -5.69 -7.72 1.74
N ALA A 37 -5.23 -8.43 0.69
CA ALA A 37 -6.11 -9.28 -0.11
C ALA A 37 -6.56 -10.50 0.72
N ALA A 38 -7.87 -10.73 0.78
CA ALA A 38 -8.43 -11.91 1.42
C ALA A 38 -8.34 -13.14 0.50
N ASN A 39 -8.47 -14.35 1.07
CA ASN A 39 -8.70 -15.54 0.26
C ASN A 39 -10.20 -15.69 -0.03
N GLY A 40 -10.73 -14.85 -0.93
CA GLY A 40 -12.14 -14.77 -1.30
C GLY A 40 -12.76 -13.42 -0.96
N ASN A 41 -14.04 -13.43 -0.57
CA ASN A 41 -14.83 -12.21 -0.31
C ASN A 41 -15.11 -11.93 1.17
N GLU A 42 -14.58 -12.77 2.06
CA GLU A 42 -14.70 -12.62 3.50
C GLU A 42 -13.34 -12.31 4.12
N PRO A 43 -13.25 -11.34 5.05
CA PRO A 43 -11.99 -10.96 5.65
C PRO A 43 -11.44 -12.08 6.54
N GLY A 44 -10.11 -12.22 6.57
CA GLY A 44 -9.43 -13.12 7.50
C GLY A 44 -9.62 -14.63 7.25
N SER A 45 -10.11 -15.02 6.07
CA SER A 45 -10.36 -16.44 5.72
C SER A 45 -9.08 -17.29 5.74
N LEU A 46 -7.95 -16.74 5.30
CA LEU A 46 -6.60 -17.30 5.45
C LEU A 46 -5.67 -16.24 6.04
N ARG A 47 -5.15 -16.49 7.23
CA ARG A 47 -4.26 -15.57 7.94
C ARG A 47 -2.88 -16.17 8.13
N TYR A 48 -1.88 -15.30 8.13
CA TYR A 48 -0.50 -15.64 8.47
C TYR A 48 -0.36 -16.13 9.92
N THR A 49 -1.17 -15.59 10.83
CA THR A 49 -1.23 -15.99 12.24
C THR A 49 -2.67 -15.96 12.75
N ASP A 50 -3.01 -16.87 13.68
CA ASP A 50 -4.35 -16.92 14.28
C ASP A 50 -4.62 -15.77 15.27
N ARG A 51 -3.57 -15.15 15.81
CA ARG A 51 -3.65 -14.10 16.85
C ARG A 51 -2.65 -12.99 16.58
N GLY A 52 -3.08 -11.75 16.80
CA GLY A 52 -2.26 -10.57 16.58
C GLY A 52 -2.41 -10.06 15.15
N ASN A 53 -1.31 -10.08 14.38
CA ASN A 53 -1.27 -9.53 13.03
C ASN A 53 -2.37 -10.13 12.14
N TRP A 54 -3.13 -9.27 11.47
CA TRP A 54 -4.28 -9.65 10.65
C TRP A 54 -3.93 -9.87 9.17
N ALA A 55 -2.65 -9.84 8.80
CA ALA A 55 -2.18 -10.15 7.46
C ALA A 55 -2.77 -11.46 6.93
N THR A 56 -3.27 -11.39 5.71
CA THR A 56 -3.89 -12.51 4.97
C THR A 56 -3.09 -12.83 3.72
N TYR A 57 -3.29 -14.04 3.22
CA TYR A 57 -2.74 -14.47 1.94
C TYR A 57 -3.82 -15.11 1.09
N VAL A 58 -3.56 -15.18 -0.21
CA VAL A 58 -4.45 -15.75 -1.21
C VAL A 58 -3.84 -17.06 -1.69
N GLU A 59 -4.65 -18.13 -1.71
CA GLU A 59 -4.32 -19.34 -2.45
C GLU A 59 -4.56 -19.09 -3.94
N TYR A 60 -3.54 -19.28 -4.76
CA TYR A 60 -3.61 -18.94 -6.17
C TYR A 60 -4.53 -19.87 -6.95
N SER A 61 -5.33 -19.28 -7.84
CA SER A 61 -5.87 -19.97 -9.00
C SER A 61 -6.00 -18.98 -10.16
N ALA A 62 -5.80 -19.45 -11.39
CA ALA A 62 -5.91 -18.61 -12.57
C ALA A 62 -7.28 -17.93 -12.68
N GLY A 63 -7.28 -16.61 -12.93
CA GLY A 63 -8.50 -15.80 -13.04
C GLY A 63 -9.21 -15.54 -11.71
N LYS A 64 -8.58 -15.84 -10.57
CA LYS A 64 -9.18 -15.61 -9.25
C LYS A 64 -9.28 -14.13 -8.97
N GLU A 65 -10.47 -13.70 -8.58
CA GLU A 65 -10.71 -12.37 -8.00
C GLU A 65 -11.02 -12.54 -6.51
N VAL A 66 -10.45 -11.65 -5.69
CA VAL A 66 -10.67 -11.60 -4.25
C VAL A 66 -10.89 -10.17 -3.78
N THR A 67 -11.48 -10.01 -2.60
CA THR A 67 -11.70 -8.70 -2.01
C THR A 67 -10.44 -8.20 -1.29
N LEU A 68 -10.15 -6.91 -1.46
CA LEU A 68 -9.11 -6.18 -0.73
C LEU A 68 -9.74 -5.49 0.48
N PHE A 69 -9.24 -5.79 1.68
CA PHE A 69 -9.78 -5.22 2.92
C PHE A 69 -8.77 -4.31 3.60
N ALA A 70 -9.16 -3.05 3.84
CA ALA A 70 -8.47 -2.14 4.75
C ALA A 70 -9.00 -2.28 6.18
N GLY A 71 -8.15 -2.03 7.18
CA GLY A 71 -8.56 -2.03 8.59
C GLY A 71 -9.31 -3.31 9.01
N GLN A 72 -8.94 -4.47 8.46
CA GLN A 72 -9.56 -5.79 8.64
C GLN A 72 -10.95 -6.02 8.03
N HIS A 73 -11.79 -5.01 7.86
CA HIS A 73 -13.21 -5.22 7.53
C HIS A 73 -13.77 -4.27 6.46
N ILE A 74 -13.01 -3.28 6.02
CA ILE A 74 -13.48 -2.29 5.05
C ILE A 74 -13.12 -2.79 3.66
N ASN A 75 -14.11 -3.15 2.85
CA ASN A 75 -13.87 -3.46 1.43
C ASN A 75 -13.44 -2.17 0.71
N VAL A 76 -12.23 -2.17 0.18
CA VAL A 76 -11.66 -1.02 -0.56
C VAL A 76 -11.47 -1.32 -2.05
N GLY A 77 -11.72 -2.55 -2.49
CA GLY A 77 -11.52 -2.94 -3.87
C GLY A 77 -11.37 -4.44 -4.08
N THR A 78 -10.81 -4.80 -5.23
CA THR A 78 -10.53 -6.19 -5.61
C THR A 78 -9.08 -6.38 -6.04
N VAL A 79 -8.63 -7.64 -5.94
CA VAL A 79 -7.37 -8.11 -6.48
C VAL A 79 -7.64 -9.29 -7.41
N THR A 80 -7.16 -9.21 -8.64
CA THR A 80 -7.37 -10.23 -9.67
C THR A 80 -6.04 -10.83 -10.08
N PHE A 81 -5.98 -12.16 -10.09
CA PHE A 81 -4.82 -12.95 -10.47
C PHE A 81 -5.01 -13.52 -11.86
N SER A 82 -4.15 -13.16 -12.82
CA SER A 82 -4.24 -13.65 -14.18
C SER A 82 -3.99 -15.16 -14.29
N ALA A 83 -4.34 -15.74 -15.44
CA ALA A 83 -3.71 -16.99 -15.86
C ALA A 83 -2.20 -16.73 -16.07
N PRO A 84 -1.32 -17.71 -15.81
CA PRO A 84 0.11 -17.47 -15.93
C PRO A 84 0.50 -17.35 -17.41
N ASP A 85 1.32 -16.36 -17.73
CA ASP A 85 2.07 -16.30 -18.98
C ASP A 85 3.49 -16.80 -18.74
N GLY A 86 3.76 -18.02 -19.18
CA GLY A 86 4.97 -18.75 -18.78
C GLY A 86 5.02 -18.97 -17.27
N ASN A 87 5.96 -18.33 -16.59
CA ASN A 87 6.13 -18.41 -15.13
C ASN A 87 5.81 -17.08 -14.43
N ILE A 88 5.02 -16.21 -15.07
CA ILE A 88 4.62 -14.92 -14.52
C ILE A 88 3.10 -14.89 -14.34
N VAL A 89 2.66 -14.34 -13.22
CA VAL A 89 1.26 -14.00 -12.94
C VAL A 89 1.18 -12.48 -12.80
N THR A 90 0.21 -11.90 -13.49
CA THR A 90 -0.15 -10.50 -13.36
C THR A 90 -1.20 -10.38 -12.26
N ILE A 91 -0.93 -9.52 -11.28
CA ILE A 91 -1.84 -9.19 -10.20
C ILE A 91 -2.33 -7.77 -10.42
N THR A 92 -3.63 -7.62 -10.67
CA THR A 92 -4.29 -6.33 -10.88
C THR A 92 -5.06 -5.95 -9.64
N ILE A 93 -4.88 -4.72 -9.16
CA ILE A 93 -5.58 -4.13 -8.02
C ILE A 93 -6.50 -3.05 -8.55
N ASN A 94 -7.79 -3.16 -8.21
CA ASN A 94 -8.81 -2.15 -8.52
C ASN A 94 -9.43 -1.65 -7.22
N LEU A 95 -9.13 -0.41 -6.84
CA LEU A 95 -9.76 0.27 -5.72
C LEU A 95 -11.15 0.78 -6.13
N SER A 96 -12.01 0.97 -5.13
CA SER A 96 -13.43 1.29 -5.32
C SER A 96 -13.87 2.45 -4.44
N GLY A 97 -14.97 3.11 -4.82
CA GLY A 97 -15.42 4.31 -4.12
C GLY A 97 -14.42 5.45 -4.29
N ASP A 98 -14.12 6.15 -3.21
CA ASP A 98 -13.14 7.25 -3.20
C ASP A 98 -11.74 6.81 -2.77
N TRP A 99 -11.52 5.50 -2.55
CA TRP A 99 -10.21 4.98 -2.16
C TRP A 99 -9.20 5.11 -3.30
N VAL A 100 -8.00 5.56 -2.96
CA VAL A 100 -6.84 5.66 -3.85
C VAL A 100 -5.64 4.93 -3.26
N PHE A 101 -4.61 4.67 -4.06
CA PHE A 101 -3.34 4.21 -3.52
C PHE A 101 -2.72 5.29 -2.64
N GLY A 102 -2.26 4.91 -1.46
CA GLY A 102 -1.53 5.79 -0.56
C GLY A 102 -0.26 6.31 -1.21
N ILE A 103 -0.01 7.60 -1.07
CA ILE A 103 1.20 8.25 -1.59
C ILE A 103 2.16 8.44 -0.43
N ASN A 104 3.19 7.59 -0.39
CA ASN A 104 4.30 7.68 0.57
C ASN A 104 5.59 8.05 -0.17
N TYR A 105 6.56 8.58 0.56
CA TYR A 105 7.88 8.94 0.04
C TYR A 105 8.98 8.18 0.76
N GLU A 106 10.03 7.82 0.02
CA GLU A 106 11.20 7.22 0.62
C GLU A 106 11.97 8.24 1.45
N LEU A 107 12.38 7.82 2.65
CA LEU A 107 13.26 8.60 3.53
C LEU A 107 14.67 8.00 3.55
N ASP A 108 15.68 8.86 3.67
CA ASP A 108 17.07 8.48 3.91
C ASP A 108 17.28 8.01 5.36
N GLU A 109 18.52 7.64 5.70
CA GLU A 109 18.87 7.16 7.05
C GLU A 109 18.72 8.23 8.14
N ASP A 110 18.70 9.51 7.75
CA ASP A 110 18.52 10.65 8.64
C ASP A 110 17.04 11.11 8.71
N GLY A 111 16.14 10.45 7.96
CA GLY A 111 14.72 10.75 7.91
C GLY A 111 14.33 11.89 6.96
N ASN A 112 15.23 12.31 6.06
CA ASN A 112 14.91 13.30 5.02
C ASN A 112 14.35 12.61 3.78
N LEU A 113 13.55 13.34 2.99
CA LEU A 113 13.07 12.87 1.69
C LEU A 113 14.24 12.51 0.79
N LYS A 114 14.25 11.27 0.27
CA LYS A 114 15.13 10.92 -0.83
C LYS A 114 14.65 11.61 -2.09
N LEU A 115 15.59 12.16 -2.83
CA LEU A 115 15.34 12.84 -4.10
C LEU A 115 15.96 12.03 -5.25
N ASP A 116 15.31 12.06 -6.41
CA ASP A 116 15.86 11.54 -7.66
C ASP A 116 16.99 12.43 -8.20
N GLU A 117 17.53 12.07 -9.37
CA GLU A 117 18.61 12.83 -10.01
C GLU A 117 18.21 14.25 -10.44
N ASP A 118 16.91 14.52 -10.56
CA ASP A 118 16.34 15.83 -10.90
C ASP A 118 15.91 16.64 -9.65
N GLY A 119 16.04 16.05 -8.45
CA GLY A 119 15.68 16.70 -7.19
C GLY A 119 14.23 16.51 -6.76
N ASN A 120 13.46 15.62 -7.38
CA ASN A 120 12.08 15.32 -7.00
C ASN A 120 12.01 14.24 -5.93
N PRO A 121 11.07 14.31 -4.97
CA PRO A 121 10.87 13.26 -3.98
C PRO A 121 10.56 11.89 -4.61
N ILE A 122 11.30 10.87 -4.18
CA ILE A 122 11.09 9.48 -4.61
C ILE A 122 9.90 8.90 -3.86
N ARG A 123 8.91 8.38 -4.59
CA ARG A 123 7.75 7.70 -4.00
C ARG A 123 8.15 6.33 -3.45
N ASP A 124 7.63 6.00 -2.26
CA ASP A 124 7.69 4.64 -1.73
C ASP A 124 6.62 3.78 -2.42
N ASN A 125 6.86 2.47 -2.44
CA ASN A 125 5.98 1.50 -3.05
C ASN A 125 4.72 1.36 -2.20
N ASN A 126 3.56 1.33 -2.84
CA ASN A 126 2.26 1.18 -2.18
C ASN A 126 1.55 -0.13 -2.59
N ILE A 127 2.07 -0.86 -3.58
CA ILE A 127 1.67 -2.24 -3.90
C ILE A 127 2.85 -3.15 -3.58
N LYS A 128 2.65 -4.08 -2.65
CA LYS A 128 3.70 -4.97 -2.13
C LYS A 128 3.21 -6.42 -2.19
N VAL A 129 3.95 -7.28 -2.88
CA VAL A 129 3.60 -8.68 -3.06
C VAL A 129 4.75 -9.60 -2.64
N GLN A 130 4.39 -10.67 -1.94
CA GLN A 130 5.28 -11.79 -1.66
C GLN A 130 4.62 -13.07 -2.13
N ASP A 131 5.34 -13.83 -2.95
CA ASP A 131 4.92 -15.17 -3.39
C ASP A 131 5.48 -16.25 -2.46
N TYR A 132 4.77 -17.37 -2.36
CA TYR A 132 5.16 -18.52 -1.54
C TYR A 132 4.79 -19.86 -2.18
N GLU A 133 5.72 -20.82 -2.09
CA GLU A 133 5.51 -22.21 -2.52
C GLU A 133 4.59 -22.98 -1.56
N ASN A 134 4.63 -22.62 -0.28
CA ASN A 134 3.80 -23.20 0.77
C ASN A 134 3.05 -22.08 1.50
N ALA A 135 1.91 -22.41 2.10
CA ALA A 135 1.13 -21.45 2.87
C ALA A 135 2.02 -20.76 3.92
N PRO A 136 2.08 -19.41 3.94
CA PRO A 136 2.94 -18.69 4.86
C PRO A 136 2.41 -18.79 6.29
N SER A 137 3.30 -18.65 7.26
CA SER A 137 2.96 -18.60 8.69
C SER A 137 3.88 -17.66 9.45
N GLY A 138 3.43 -17.20 10.62
CA GLY A 138 4.16 -16.20 11.40
C GLY A 138 3.91 -14.79 10.86
N ASN A 139 4.47 -13.76 11.50
CA ASN A 139 4.26 -12.40 10.99
C ASN A 139 4.90 -12.24 9.61
N PRO A 140 4.21 -11.63 8.62
CA PRO A 140 4.88 -11.21 7.41
C PRO A 140 6.05 -10.31 7.80
N ALA A 141 7.22 -10.55 7.22
CA ALA A 141 8.41 -9.80 7.56
C ALA A 141 8.25 -8.36 7.02
N PRO A 142 8.11 -7.35 7.90
CA PRO A 142 7.89 -5.97 7.45
C PRO A 142 9.07 -5.51 6.60
N GLY A 143 8.81 -4.93 5.44
CA GLY A 143 9.83 -4.42 4.52
C GLY A 143 10.57 -5.47 3.67
N LEU A 144 10.23 -6.76 3.76
CA LEU A 144 10.87 -7.84 3.00
C LEU A 144 10.02 -8.40 1.85
N PHE A 145 9.01 -7.66 1.39
CA PHE A 145 8.29 -8.03 0.17
C PHE A 145 9.26 -7.99 -1.01
N MET A 146 9.34 -9.11 -1.73
CA MET A 146 10.24 -9.26 -2.87
C MET A 146 9.80 -8.40 -4.06
N TRP A 147 8.49 -8.24 -4.24
CA TRP A 147 7.91 -7.53 -5.37
C TRP A 147 7.18 -6.28 -4.88
N LYS A 148 7.49 -5.13 -5.46
CA LYS A 148 6.92 -3.86 -5.05
C LYS A 148 6.91 -2.86 -6.19
N ILE A 149 5.84 -2.07 -6.28
CA ILE A 149 5.69 -1.01 -7.27
C ILE A 149 4.85 0.14 -6.69
N VAL A 150 4.91 1.29 -7.37
CA VAL A 150 4.05 2.44 -7.12
C VAL A 150 2.81 2.36 -8.03
N GLY A 151 1.65 2.17 -7.44
CA GLY A 151 0.34 2.41 -8.03
C GLY A 151 -0.06 3.88 -7.91
N ASN A 152 -0.95 4.32 -8.81
CA ASN A 152 -1.47 5.69 -8.83
C ASN A 152 -3.00 5.67 -9.04
N GLY A 153 -3.72 6.59 -8.38
CA GLY A 153 -5.16 6.63 -8.49
C GLY A 153 -5.81 5.36 -7.93
N GLN A 154 -6.62 4.66 -8.73
CA GLN A 154 -7.43 3.52 -8.29
C GLN A 154 -7.08 2.19 -8.96
N GLU A 155 -6.20 2.18 -9.97
CA GLU A 155 -5.83 0.96 -10.70
C GLU A 155 -4.31 0.77 -10.69
N GLY A 156 -3.87 -0.44 -10.39
CA GLY A 156 -2.46 -0.78 -10.30
C GLY A 156 -2.21 -2.22 -10.69
N GLU A 157 -1.02 -2.50 -11.21
CA GLU A 157 -0.64 -3.82 -11.70
C GLU A 157 0.78 -4.15 -11.30
N ILE A 158 1.02 -5.42 -10.95
CA ILE A 158 2.35 -5.96 -10.68
C ILE A 158 2.49 -7.37 -11.24
N GLU A 159 3.60 -7.63 -11.92
CA GLU A 159 3.98 -8.94 -12.41
C GLU A 159 4.89 -9.64 -11.39
N VAL A 160 4.56 -10.89 -11.05
CA VAL A 160 5.32 -11.70 -10.09
C VAL A 160 5.47 -13.13 -10.60
N PRO A 161 6.47 -13.89 -10.14
CA PRO A 161 6.59 -15.29 -10.50
C PRO A 161 5.37 -16.11 -10.06
N LEU A 162 4.99 -17.09 -10.89
CA LEU A 162 3.95 -18.06 -10.57
C LEU A 162 4.34 -18.85 -9.32
N ASN A 163 3.46 -18.81 -8.33
CA ASN A 163 3.55 -19.59 -7.12
C ASN A 163 2.18 -19.99 -6.57
N HIS A 164 2.15 -20.78 -5.49
CA HIS A 164 0.91 -21.33 -4.93
C HIS A 164 0.15 -20.34 -4.05
N PHE A 165 0.84 -19.42 -3.37
CA PHE A 165 0.23 -18.46 -2.48
C PHE A 165 0.84 -17.07 -2.65
N TYR A 166 0.05 -16.04 -2.38
CA TYR A 166 0.50 -14.65 -2.43
C TYR A 166 0.00 -13.85 -1.23
N GLY A 167 0.90 -13.13 -0.57
CA GLY A 167 0.54 -12.00 0.27
C GLY A 167 0.50 -10.75 -0.57
N VAL A 168 -0.65 -10.11 -0.70
CA VAL A 168 -0.82 -8.83 -1.40
C VAL A 168 -1.19 -7.78 -0.37
N HIS A 169 -0.29 -6.84 -0.14
CA HIS A 169 -0.41 -5.75 0.80
C HIS A 169 -0.39 -4.43 0.05
N VAL A 170 -1.37 -3.57 0.32
CA VAL A 170 -1.55 -2.30 -0.38
C VAL A 170 -1.68 -1.19 0.64
N ASP A 171 -0.90 -0.12 0.46
CA ASP A 171 -1.12 1.13 1.18
C ASP A 171 -2.22 1.88 0.44
N VAL A 172 -3.32 2.19 1.11
CA VAL A 172 -4.48 2.88 0.54
C VAL A 172 -4.77 4.14 1.32
N ALA A 173 -5.45 5.09 0.71
CA ALA A 173 -5.86 6.33 1.35
C ALA A 173 -7.27 6.72 0.94
N LEU A 174 -7.97 7.39 1.86
CA LEU A 174 -9.26 8.02 1.59
C LEU A 174 -9.08 9.54 1.62
N PRO A 175 -9.57 10.28 0.61
CA PRO A 175 -9.65 11.74 0.68
C PRO A 175 -10.53 12.17 1.85
N VAL A 176 -10.06 13.14 2.62
CA VAL A 176 -10.77 13.72 3.77
C VAL A 176 -10.71 15.24 3.70
N GLU A 177 -11.63 15.89 4.41
CA GLU A 177 -11.58 17.35 4.56
C GLU A 177 -10.30 17.76 5.32
N CYS A 178 -9.63 18.78 4.79
CA CYS A 178 -8.44 19.33 5.41
C CYS A 178 -8.77 19.95 6.77
N PRO A 179 -7.92 19.78 7.80
CA PRO A 179 -8.05 20.53 9.03
C PRO A 179 -8.10 22.02 8.71
N THR A 180 -9.11 22.72 9.24
CA THR A 180 -9.15 24.19 9.16
C THR A 180 -8.44 24.73 10.40
N ASP A 181 -7.51 25.67 10.21
CA ASP A 181 -6.88 26.38 11.33
C ASP A 181 -7.97 27.20 12.05
N GLU A 182 -8.31 26.84 13.29
CA GLU A 182 -9.15 27.64 14.19
C GLU A 182 -8.36 28.79 14.86
#